data_AF-A0A358A6V4-F1
#
_entry.id   AF-A0A358A6V4-F1
#
_cell.length_a   1.000
_cell.length_b   1.000
_cell.length_c   1.000
_cell.angle_alpha   90.00
_cell.angle_beta   90.00
_cell.angle_gamma   90.00
#
_symmetry.space_group_name_H-M   'P 1'
#
loop_
_entity.id
_entity.type
_entity.pdbx_description
1 polymer ?
#
loop_
_entity_poly.entity_id
_entity_poly.type
_entity_poly.pdbx_seq_one_letter_code
_entity_poly.pdbx_strand_id
1 'polypeptide(L)'
;MQIGLGGFGLASIAFLWPQLGGGFGSAIRVGLVSDVLSEIRGANGFLYRAEGRMWITEYPNGAVEKARAAYSANELTGMEAGLALGLDGGVLALYQKCPHLGCRVPECVTSQWFECPCHGSQYNRVGEKRGGPAPRGMDRFAMSVSADGVLTVDTGTIIQGPPIGTNTTGQEAEGPNCIGQSSH
;
A
#
# COMPACT_ATOMS: atom_id res chain seq x y z
N MET A 1 -22.36 -23.42 43.58
CA MET A 1 -21.89 -22.68 42.39
C MET A 1 -20.67 -21.84 42.79
N GLN A 2 -19.48 -22.45 42.86
CA GLN A 2 -18.23 -21.73 43.15
C GLN A 2 -17.58 -21.37 41.81
N ILE A 3 -17.76 -20.12 41.37
CA ILE A 3 -16.98 -19.57 40.26
C ILE A 3 -15.65 -19.12 40.87
N GLY A 4 -14.62 -19.95 40.71
CA GLY A 4 -13.28 -19.68 41.22
C GLY A 4 -12.65 -18.47 40.53
N LEU A 5 -11.95 -17.65 41.31
CA LEU A 5 -11.13 -16.49 40.92
C LEU A 5 -10.01 -16.80 39.90
N GLY A 6 -9.87 -18.03 39.42
CA GLY A 6 -8.85 -18.44 38.44
C GLY A 6 -9.15 -18.04 36.98
N GLY A 7 -10.38 -17.64 36.65
CA GLY A 7 -10.76 -17.31 35.27
C GLY A 7 -10.17 -15.99 34.74
N PHE A 8 -9.93 -15.02 35.62
CA PHE A 8 -9.43 -13.69 35.22
C PHE A 8 -7.93 -13.67 34.92
N GLY A 9 -7.13 -14.48 35.61
CA GLY A 9 -5.66 -14.48 35.42
C GLY A 9 -5.21 -15.06 34.08
N LEU A 10 -5.90 -16.09 33.58
CA LEU A 10 -5.54 -16.73 32.31
C LEU A 10 -5.93 -15.87 31.08
N ALA A 11 -7.01 -15.10 31.16
CA ALA A 11 -7.42 -14.18 30.10
C ALA A 11 -6.40 -13.03 29.88
N SER A 12 -5.74 -12.56 30.95
CA SER A 12 -4.71 -11.51 30.85
C SER A 12 -3.42 -12.01 30.21
N ILE A 13 -3.06 -13.29 30.38
CA ILE A 13 -1.85 -13.88 29.77
C ILE A 13 -2.05 -14.12 28.27
N ALA A 14 -3.25 -14.45 27.82
CA ALA A 14 -3.56 -14.62 26.40
C ALA A 14 -3.33 -13.35 25.57
N PHE A 15 -3.42 -12.15 26.19
CA PHE A 15 -3.14 -10.87 25.55
C PHE A 15 -1.64 -10.54 25.47
N LEU A 16 -0.83 -11.17 26.32
CA LEU A 16 0.64 -11.06 26.32
C LEU A 16 1.30 -12.09 25.39
N TRP A 17 0.56 -13.09 24.92
CA TRP A 17 1.05 -14.05 23.95
C TRP A 17 0.96 -13.46 22.54
N PRO A 18 2.08 -13.35 21.80
CA PRO A 18 2.04 -12.86 20.43
C PRO A 18 1.10 -13.75 19.62
N GLN A 19 0.09 -13.15 18.98
CA GLN A 19 -0.76 -13.89 18.06
C GLN A 19 0.13 -14.37 16.91
N LEU A 20 0.37 -15.67 16.84
CA LEU A 20 1.16 -16.35 15.80
C LEU A 20 0.44 -16.38 14.42
N GLY A 21 -0.41 -15.39 14.12
CA GLY A 21 -1.28 -15.38 12.95
C GLY A 21 -1.44 -13.99 12.32
N GLY A 22 -1.40 -13.96 10.99
CA GLY A 22 -1.23 -12.80 10.13
C GLY A 22 -2.13 -11.60 10.45
N GLY A 23 -1.48 -10.48 10.70
CA GLY A 23 -2.10 -9.18 10.92
C GLY A 23 -1.07 -8.06 10.70
N PHE A 24 -1.50 -6.81 10.89
CA PHE A 24 -0.61 -5.66 10.74
C PHE A 24 0.65 -5.79 11.62
N GLY A 25 1.83 -5.59 11.01
CA GLY A 25 3.13 -5.83 11.64
C GLY A 25 3.75 -7.19 11.31
N SER A 26 3.17 -7.95 10.39
CA SER A 26 3.68 -9.25 9.93
C SER A 26 3.54 -9.44 8.42
N ALA A 27 4.06 -10.56 7.91
CA ALA A 27 3.87 -11.00 6.53
C ALA A 27 2.42 -11.48 6.30
N ILE A 28 1.73 -10.82 5.38
CA ILE A 28 0.35 -11.10 4.99
C ILE A 28 0.36 -11.73 3.60
N ARG A 29 -0.10 -12.97 3.49
CA ARG A 29 -0.32 -13.64 2.20
C ARG A 29 -1.55 -13.03 1.53
N VAL A 30 -1.35 -12.32 0.43
CA VAL A 30 -2.43 -11.60 -0.27
C VAL A 30 -3.15 -12.50 -1.27
N GLY A 31 -2.42 -13.30 -2.04
CA GLY A 31 -2.99 -14.15 -3.10
C GLY A 31 -2.15 -14.17 -4.37
N LEU A 32 -2.64 -14.80 -5.43
CA LEU A 32 -1.97 -14.81 -6.73
C LEU A 32 -1.95 -13.40 -7.33
N VAL A 33 -0.81 -12.99 -7.90
CA VAL A 33 -0.67 -11.66 -8.52
C VAL A 33 -1.71 -11.45 -9.63
N SER A 34 -2.03 -12.48 -10.41
CA SER A 34 -3.08 -12.43 -11.45
C SER A 34 -4.45 -12.06 -10.89
N ASP A 35 -4.82 -12.66 -9.76
CA ASP A 35 -6.12 -12.46 -9.13
C ASP A 35 -6.17 -11.08 -8.46
N VAL A 36 -5.07 -10.69 -7.81
CA VAL A 36 -4.90 -9.37 -7.22
C VAL A 36 -5.03 -8.27 -8.28
N LEU A 37 -4.44 -8.43 -9.46
CA LEU A 37 -4.61 -7.48 -10.57
C LEU A 37 -6.07 -7.38 -11.04
N SER A 38 -6.76 -8.52 -11.13
CA SER A 38 -8.19 -8.55 -11.47
C SER A 38 -9.03 -7.79 -10.44
N GLU A 39 -8.76 -8.02 -9.14
CA GLU A 39 -9.42 -7.30 -8.05
C GLU A 39 -9.12 -5.79 -8.06
N ILE A 40 -7.87 -5.39 -8.31
CA ILE A 40 -7.48 -3.98 -8.46
C ILE A 40 -8.32 -3.30 -9.54
N ARG A 41 -8.42 -3.93 -10.71
CA ARG A 41 -9.19 -3.40 -11.85
C ARG A 41 -10.69 -3.34 -11.54
N GLY A 42 -11.21 -4.34 -10.83
CA GLY A 42 -12.59 -4.35 -10.33
C GLY A 42 -12.87 -3.27 -9.27
N ALA A 43 -11.83 -2.84 -8.54
CA ALA A 43 -11.88 -1.79 -7.52
C ALA A 43 -11.45 -0.41 -8.04
N ASN A 44 -11.65 -0.12 -9.34
CA ASN A 44 -11.28 1.16 -9.96
C ASN A 44 -9.79 1.52 -9.82
N GLY A 45 -8.91 0.53 -9.74
CA GLY A 45 -7.47 0.72 -9.57
C GLY A 45 -6.97 0.79 -8.12
N PHE A 46 -7.88 0.71 -7.13
CA PHE A 46 -7.56 0.90 -5.70
C PHE A 46 -8.07 -0.25 -4.84
N LEU A 47 -7.24 -1.28 -4.66
CA LEU A 47 -7.61 -2.42 -3.83
C LEU A 47 -7.25 -2.17 -2.37
N TYR A 48 -8.24 -2.06 -1.49
CA TYR A 48 -7.99 -1.92 -0.06
C TYR A 48 -7.85 -3.29 0.63
N ARG A 49 -6.83 -3.44 1.47
CA ARG A 49 -6.65 -4.59 2.38
C ARG A 49 -6.59 -4.10 3.82
N ALA A 50 -7.69 -4.33 4.55
CA ALA A 50 -7.86 -3.83 5.92
C ALA A 50 -6.90 -4.49 6.92
N GLU A 51 -6.58 -5.77 6.71
CA GLU A 51 -5.65 -6.56 7.51
C GLU A 51 -4.24 -5.98 7.52
N GLY A 52 -3.81 -5.37 6.41
CA GLY A 52 -2.51 -4.72 6.26
C GLY A 52 -2.57 -3.20 6.37
N ARG A 53 -3.76 -2.61 6.55
CA ARG A 53 -3.97 -1.15 6.49
C ARG A 53 -3.33 -0.54 5.24
N MET A 54 -3.51 -1.21 4.11
CA MET A 54 -2.77 -0.94 2.88
C MET A 54 -3.69 -0.82 1.68
N TRP A 55 -3.21 -0.05 0.72
CA TRP A 55 -3.71 -0.04 -0.64
C TRP A 55 -2.80 -0.89 -1.51
N ILE A 56 -3.38 -1.66 -2.42
CA ILE A 56 -2.65 -2.35 -3.49
C ILE A 56 -3.10 -1.75 -4.81
N THR A 57 -2.14 -1.34 -5.63
CA THR A 57 -2.37 -0.73 -6.93
C THR A 57 -1.57 -1.43 -8.01
N GLU A 58 -2.05 -1.38 -9.24
CA GLU A 58 -1.32 -1.89 -10.40
C GLU A 58 -0.13 -0.99 -10.71
N TYR A 59 1.01 -1.59 -10.99
CA TYR A 59 2.21 -0.90 -11.45
C TYR A 59 2.48 -1.24 -12.92
N PRO A 60 2.56 -0.24 -13.82
CA PRO A 60 2.67 -0.53 -15.25
C PRO A 60 4.05 -1.09 -15.60
N ASN A 61 4.06 -2.19 -16.37
CA ASN A 61 5.30 -2.85 -16.81
C ASN A 61 6.27 -1.89 -17.53
N GLY A 62 5.74 -0.95 -18.33
CA GLY A 62 6.54 0.06 -19.03
C GLY A 62 7.29 1.05 -18.12
N ALA A 63 6.95 1.12 -16.83
CA ALA A 63 7.61 1.99 -15.86
C ALA A 63 8.57 1.25 -14.92
N VAL A 64 8.77 -0.06 -15.09
CA VAL A 64 9.59 -0.89 -14.18
C VAL A 64 11.05 -0.45 -14.21
N GLU A 65 11.61 -0.11 -15.37
CA GLU A 65 13.00 0.36 -15.46
C GLU A 65 13.23 1.67 -14.70
N LYS A 66 12.27 2.61 -14.75
CA LYS A 66 12.31 3.82 -13.94
C LYS A 66 12.15 3.50 -12.45
N ALA A 67 11.35 2.50 -12.12
CA ALA A 67 11.19 1.99 -10.76
C ALA A 67 12.54 1.49 -10.21
N ARG A 68 13.27 0.66 -10.98
CA ARG A 68 14.58 0.11 -10.59
C ARG A 68 15.59 1.20 -10.21
N ALA A 69 15.52 2.35 -10.87
CA ALA A 69 16.39 3.49 -10.58
C ALA A 69 15.94 4.33 -9.36
N ALA A 70 14.66 4.28 -8.98
CA ALA A 70 14.07 5.18 -8.00
C ALA A 70 13.70 4.49 -6.66
N TYR A 71 13.50 3.18 -6.66
CA TYR A 71 12.93 2.44 -5.53
C TYR A 71 13.90 1.39 -4.97
N SER A 72 13.62 0.97 -3.75
CA SER A 72 14.39 -0.07 -3.05
C SER A 72 14.02 -1.47 -3.54
N ALA A 73 14.94 -2.43 -3.40
CA ALA A 73 14.70 -3.81 -3.82
C ALA A 73 13.45 -4.45 -3.17
N ASN A 74 13.16 -4.10 -1.92
CA ASN A 74 12.08 -4.72 -1.14
C ASN A 74 10.67 -4.32 -1.62
N GLU A 75 10.50 -3.17 -2.27
CA GLU A 75 9.20 -2.77 -2.86
C GLU A 75 9.15 -3.04 -4.37
N LEU A 76 10.30 -3.29 -5.01
CA LEU A 76 10.38 -3.55 -6.44
C LEU A 76 9.85 -4.93 -6.84
N THR A 77 9.96 -5.94 -5.97
CA THR A 77 9.58 -7.32 -6.29
C THR A 77 8.15 -7.46 -6.79
N GLY A 78 7.19 -6.74 -6.20
CA GLY A 78 5.80 -6.74 -6.66
C GLY A 78 5.62 -6.09 -8.04
N MET A 79 6.37 -5.02 -8.33
CA MET A 79 6.33 -4.31 -9.61
C MET A 79 6.92 -5.17 -10.73
N GLU A 80 8.00 -5.88 -10.44
CA GLU A 80 8.70 -6.76 -11.40
C GLU A 80 7.96 -8.06 -11.65
N ALA A 81 7.08 -8.48 -10.72
CA ALA A 81 6.32 -9.70 -10.84
C ALA A 81 5.44 -9.74 -12.11
N GLY A 82 4.96 -8.58 -12.58
CA GLY A 82 4.23 -8.49 -13.84
C GLY A 82 5.05 -9.02 -15.02
N LEU A 83 6.26 -8.50 -15.19
CA LEU A 83 7.19 -8.95 -16.23
C LEU A 83 7.64 -10.40 -16.01
N ALA A 84 7.98 -10.78 -14.77
CA ALA A 84 8.49 -12.12 -14.45
C ALA A 84 7.44 -13.23 -14.66
N LEU A 85 6.16 -12.93 -14.43
CA LEU A 85 5.05 -13.87 -14.59
C LEU A 85 4.33 -13.75 -15.94
N GLY A 86 4.74 -12.80 -16.81
CA GLY A 86 4.11 -12.57 -18.11
C GLY A 86 2.70 -11.97 -18.02
N LEU A 87 2.44 -11.16 -17.00
CA LEU A 87 1.17 -10.45 -16.76
C LEU A 87 1.25 -9.01 -17.30
N ASP A 88 0.11 -8.36 -17.51
CA ASP A 88 0.06 -7.01 -18.11
C ASP A 88 0.63 -5.90 -17.21
N GLY A 89 0.76 -6.16 -15.90
CA GLY A 89 1.24 -5.21 -14.90
C GLY A 89 1.75 -5.92 -13.65
N GLY A 90 2.56 -5.21 -12.87
CA GLY A 90 2.94 -5.61 -11.52
C GLY A 90 2.01 -5.02 -10.47
N VAL A 91 2.38 -5.18 -9.20
CA VAL A 91 1.60 -4.69 -8.06
C VAL A 91 2.48 -3.90 -7.09
N LEU A 92 1.86 -2.95 -6.39
CA LEU A 92 2.51 -2.14 -5.37
C LEU A 92 1.64 -2.04 -4.13
N ALA A 93 2.22 -2.33 -2.96
CA ALA A 93 1.55 -2.18 -1.66
C ALA A 93 1.96 -0.85 -0.99
N LEU A 94 0.99 0.04 -0.84
CA LEU A 94 1.14 1.37 -0.22
C LEU A 94 0.51 1.36 1.17
N TYR A 95 1.21 1.92 2.14
CA TYR A 95 0.65 2.15 3.46
C TYR A 95 -0.38 3.29 3.39
N GLN A 96 -1.59 3.05 3.91
CA GLN A 96 -2.66 4.06 3.91
C GLN A 96 -2.34 5.31 4.73
N LYS A 97 -1.25 5.33 5.48
CA LYS A 97 -0.88 6.38 6.43
C LYS A 97 -0.20 7.54 5.69
N CYS A 98 -0.73 8.74 5.84
CA CYS A 98 -0.17 9.95 5.27
C CYS A 98 1.20 10.27 5.90
N PRO A 99 2.28 10.41 5.10
CA PRO A 99 3.60 10.83 5.55
C PRO A 99 3.66 12.20 6.25
N HIS A 100 2.61 13.03 6.15
CA HIS A 100 2.54 14.32 6.83
C HIS A 100 2.39 14.12 8.36
N LEU A 101 1.17 13.82 8.82
CA LEU A 101 0.84 13.68 10.25
C LEU A 101 0.09 12.38 10.56
N GLY A 102 0.03 11.44 9.62
CA GLY A 102 -0.46 10.08 9.87
C GLY A 102 -1.96 9.84 9.70
N CYS A 103 -2.73 10.79 9.14
CA CYS A 103 -4.12 10.52 8.72
C CYS A 103 -4.20 9.36 7.72
N ARG A 104 -5.35 8.68 7.63
CA ARG A 104 -5.64 7.76 6.52
C ARG A 104 -5.77 8.56 5.21
N VAL A 105 -5.17 8.08 4.13
CA VAL A 105 -5.28 8.64 2.79
C VAL A 105 -6.30 7.81 1.99
N PRO A 106 -7.46 8.39 1.62
CA PRO A 106 -8.40 7.76 0.70
C PRO A 106 -7.94 7.93 -0.76
N GLU A 107 -8.50 7.09 -1.62
CA GLU A 107 -8.50 7.21 -3.06
C GLU A 107 -9.48 8.28 -3.55
N CYS A 108 -9.18 8.86 -4.71
CA CYS A 108 -10.08 9.72 -5.46
C CYS A 108 -10.34 9.08 -6.82
N VAL A 109 -11.56 8.62 -7.05
CA VAL A 109 -11.94 7.90 -8.27
C VAL A 109 -11.89 8.81 -9.50
N THR A 110 -12.10 10.12 -9.35
CA THR A 110 -12.10 11.06 -10.49
C THR A 110 -10.70 11.43 -10.94
N SER A 111 -9.81 11.84 -10.04
CA SER A 111 -8.42 12.16 -10.37
C SER A 111 -7.54 10.92 -10.53
N GLN A 112 -8.01 9.77 -10.03
CA GLN A 112 -7.26 8.52 -9.96
C GLN A 112 -5.97 8.64 -9.13
N TRP A 113 -6.02 9.50 -8.12
CA TRP A 113 -4.95 9.78 -7.17
C TRP A 113 -5.38 9.42 -5.74
N PHE A 114 -4.44 9.38 -4.82
CA PHE A 114 -4.68 9.37 -3.38
C PHE A 114 -4.66 10.80 -2.83
N GLU A 115 -5.68 11.18 -2.09
CA GLU A 115 -5.90 12.57 -1.68
C GLU A 115 -6.22 12.67 -0.19
N CYS A 116 -5.28 13.19 0.59
CA CYS A 116 -5.43 13.30 2.03
C CYS A 116 -6.24 14.57 2.39
N PRO A 117 -7.46 14.42 2.95
CA PRO A 117 -8.33 15.57 3.25
C PRO A 117 -7.87 16.40 4.46
N CYS A 118 -6.92 15.90 5.25
CA CYS A 118 -6.49 16.59 6.46
C CYS A 118 -5.78 17.93 6.15
N HIS A 119 -4.87 17.92 5.17
CA HIS A 119 -4.05 19.11 4.84
C HIS A 119 -3.71 19.20 3.34
N GLY A 120 -4.44 18.52 2.46
CA GLY A 120 -4.25 18.70 1.02
C GLY A 120 -3.10 17.91 0.38
N SER A 121 -2.52 16.90 1.05
CA SER A 121 -1.45 16.10 0.42
C SER A 121 -2.01 15.16 -0.63
N GLN A 122 -1.43 15.19 -1.82
CA GLN A 122 -1.88 14.44 -2.99
C GLN A 122 -0.76 13.54 -3.50
N TYR A 123 -1.11 12.32 -3.91
CA TYR A 123 -0.19 11.33 -4.45
C TYR A 123 -0.81 10.67 -5.67
N ASN A 124 -0.02 10.35 -6.70
CA ASN A 124 -0.55 9.62 -7.84
C ASN A 124 -0.94 8.18 -7.47
N ARG A 125 -1.46 7.39 -8.43
CA ARG A 125 -1.93 6.02 -8.19
C ARG A 125 -0.85 5.08 -7.64
N VAL A 126 0.44 5.39 -7.80
CA VAL A 126 1.56 4.61 -7.24
C VAL A 126 2.18 5.24 -5.98
N GLY A 127 1.46 6.19 -5.36
CA GLY A 127 1.83 6.79 -4.08
C GLY A 127 2.95 7.83 -4.16
N GLU A 128 3.37 8.26 -5.34
CA GLU A 128 4.36 9.33 -5.49
C GLU A 128 3.72 10.69 -5.23
N LYS A 129 4.39 11.54 -4.45
CA LYS A 129 3.84 12.84 -4.07
C LYS A 129 3.65 13.75 -5.30
N ARG A 130 2.49 14.39 -5.38
CA ARG A 130 2.14 15.41 -6.38
C ARG A 130 1.81 16.78 -5.78
N GLY A 131 1.31 16.83 -4.54
CA GLY A 131 0.91 18.10 -3.91
C GLY A 131 0.86 18.06 -2.38
N GLY A 132 0.69 19.25 -1.79
CA GLY A 132 0.48 19.46 -0.36
C GLY A 132 1.74 19.34 0.53
N PRO A 133 1.56 19.35 1.86
CA PRO A 133 2.65 19.55 2.83
C PRO A 133 3.44 18.29 3.19
N ALA A 134 3.00 17.08 2.81
CA ALA A 134 3.75 15.85 3.10
C ALA A 134 5.20 15.94 2.59
N PRO A 135 6.20 15.49 3.36
CA PRO A 135 7.61 15.68 3.00
C PRO A 135 8.11 14.70 1.92
N ARG A 136 7.32 13.70 1.54
CA ARG A 136 7.67 12.60 0.62
C ARG A 136 6.40 11.88 0.12
N GLY A 137 6.55 10.92 -0.78
CA GLY A 137 5.49 10.01 -1.22
C GLY A 137 5.00 9.08 -0.10
N MET A 138 3.89 8.39 -0.36
CA MET A 138 3.30 7.40 0.56
C MET A 138 4.31 6.30 0.90
N ASP A 139 4.29 5.89 2.17
CA ASP A 139 5.06 4.73 2.61
C ASP A 139 4.62 3.47 1.91
N ARG A 140 5.55 2.52 1.81
CA ARG A 140 5.32 1.24 1.13
C ARG A 140 5.65 0.10 2.07
N PHE A 141 5.25 -1.10 1.70
CA PHE A 141 5.61 -2.31 2.41
C PHE A 141 6.57 -3.14 1.59
N ALA A 142 7.45 -3.89 2.28
CA ALA A 142 8.23 -4.91 1.61
C ALA A 142 7.30 -5.99 1.03
N MET A 143 7.63 -6.48 -0.14
CA MET A 143 6.86 -7.48 -0.86
C MET A 143 7.76 -8.62 -1.29
N SER A 144 7.19 -9.82 -1.32
CA SER A 144 7.81 -10.99 -1.93
C SER A 144 6.79 -11.69 -2.80
N VAL A 145 7.24 -12.24 -3.91
CA VAL A 145 6.42 -13.06 -4.81
C VAL A 145 7.09 -14.41 -4.94
N SER A 146 6.35 -15.48 -4.65
CA SER A 146 6.84 -16.85 -4.77
C SER A 146 6.87 -17.31 -6.24
N ALA A 147 7.51 -18.44 -6.52
CA ALA A 147 7.64 -18.97 -7.88
C ALA A 147 6.29 -19.35 -8.52
N ASP A 148 5.29 -19.70 -7.71
CA ASP A 148 3.90 -19.92 -8.12
C ASP A 148 3.08 -18.62 -8.25
N GLY A 149 3.72 -17.45 -8.12
CA GLY A 149 3.11 -16.15 -8.35
C GLY A 149 2.29 -15.61 -7.19
N VAL A 150 2.51 -16.10 -5.96
CA VAL A 150 1.75 -15.63 -4.79
C VAL A 150 2.43 -14.43 -4.15
N LEU A 151 1.69 -13.32 -4.09
CA LEU A 151 2.07 -12.10 -3.39
C LEU A 151 1.96 -12.28 -1.87
N THR A 152 3.04 -11.96 -1.18
CA THR A 152 3.08 -11.74 0.26
C THR A 152 3.60 -10.34 0.54
N VAL A 153 2.92 -9.60 1.42
CA VAL A 153 3.30 -8.24 1.81
C VAL A 153 3.69 -8.24 3.29
N ASP A 154 4.91 -7.82 3.60
CA ASP A 154 5.39 -7.69 4.97
C ASP A 154 5.10 -6.31 5.54
N THR A 155 4.04 -6.25 6.36
CA THR A 155 3.61 -5.01 7.02
C THR A 155 4.43 -4.66 8.27
N GLY A 156 5.35 -5.54 8.68
CA GLY A 156 6.37 -5.24 9.70
C GLY A 156 7.54 -4.41 9.14
N THR A 157 7.73 -4.42 7.83
CA THR A 157 8.81 -3.70 7.14
C THR A 157 8.26 -2.54 6.32
N ILE A 158 8.20 -1.36 6.94
CA ILE A 158 7.77 -0.11 6.29
C ILE A 158 8.96 0.53 5.57
N ILE A 159 8.79 0.79 4.28
CA ILE A 159 9.74 1.49 3.44
C ILE A 159 9.29 2.94 3.30
N GLN A 160 10.20 3.87 3.59
CA GLN A 160 9.89 5.29 3.45
C GLN A 160 9.56 5.62 1.99
N GLY A 161 8.43 6.29 1.78
CA GLY A 161 8.02 6.68 0.44
C GLY A 161 9.04 7.55 -0.30
N PRO A 162 8.99 7.59 -1.63
CA PRO A 162 10.02 8.20 -2.46
C PRO A 162 10.11 9.73 -2.23
N PRO A 163 11.27 10.34 -2.50
CA PRO A 163 11.46 11.78 -2.33
C PRO A 163 10.53 12.61 -3.24
N ILE A 164 10.41 13.89 -2.93
CA ILE A 164 9.66 14.84 -3.74
C ILE A 164 10.28 14.90 -5.15
N GLY A 165 9.44 14.90 -6.18
CA GLY A 165 9.86 14.95 -7.58
C GLY A 165 9.98 13.59 -8.26
N THR A 166 9.89 12.47 -7.52
CA THR A 166 9.82 11.14 -8.14
C THR A 166 8.55 11.01 -9.00
N ASN A 167 8.73 10.61 -10.25
CA ASN A 167 7.65 10.39 -11.21
C ASN A 167 8.01 9.25 -12.18
N THR A 168 7.86 8.00 -11.73
CA THR A 168 8.21 6.82 -12.51
C THR A 168 7.18 6.52 -13.60
N THR A 169 5.89 6.75 -13.32
CA THR A 169 4.80 6.41 -14.26
C THR A 169 4.47 7.54 -15.24
N GLY A 170 4.78 8.79 -14.90
CA GLY A 170 4.31 9.96 -15.66
C GLY A 170 2.80 10.21 -15.51
N GLN A 171 2.12 9.54 -14.56
CA GLN A 171 0.68 9.67 -14.39
C GLN A 171 0.33 11.05 -13.83
N GLU A 172 -0.41 11.82 -14.62
CA GLU A 172 -1.07 13.06 -14.20
C GLU A 172 -2.48 12.77 -13.66
N ALA A 173 -3.16 13.77 -13.12
CA ALA A 173 -4.54 13.61 -12.65
C ALA A 173 -5.47 13.35 -13.84
N GLU A 174 -6.24 12.26 -13.79
CA GLU A 174 -7.12 11.84 -14.90
C GLU A 174 -8.44 12.63 -14.93
N GLY A 175 -8.74 13.35 -13.85
CA GLY A 175 -9.95 14.15 -13.68
C GLY A 175 -9.84 15.09 -12.49
N PRO A 176 -10.95 15.74 -12.08
CA PRO A 176 -10.94 16.67 -10.96
C PRO A 176 -10.51 15.99 -9.66
N ASN A 177 -9.77 16.72 -8.82
CA ASN A 177 -9.44 16.28 -7.47
C ASN A 177 -10.70 16.21 -6.59
N CYS A 178 -10.76 15.22 -5.71
CA CYS A 178 -11.86 15.02 -4.75
C CYS A 178 -11.75 15.96 -3.55
N ILE A 179 -10.52 16.30 -3.16
CA ILE A 179 -10.27 17.41 -2.26
C ILE A 179 -10.17 18.66 -3.13
N GLY A 180 -10.99 19.67 -2.82
CA GLY A 180 -10.89 20.97 -3.50
C GLY A 180 -9.44 21.45 -3.49
N GLN A 181 -9.02 22.18 -4.52
CA GLN A 181 -7.66 22.74 -4.58
C GLN A 181 -7.45 23.51 -3.26
N SER A 182 -6.62 22.99 -2.36
CA SER A 182 -6.26 23.70 -1.15
C SER A 182 -5.41 24.88 -1.62
N SER A 183 -6.07 26.02 -1.83
CA SER A 183 -5.41 27.29 -2.06
C SER A 183 -4.60 27.60 -0.80
N HIS A 184 -3.31 27.32 -0.89
CA HIS A 184 -2.31 27.92 -0.02
C HIS A 184 -1.89 29.25 -0.64
#